data_AF-A0A0K6GDJ9-F1
#
_entry.id   AF-A0A0K6GDJ9-F1
#
_cell.length_a   1.000
_cell.length_b   1.000
_cell.length_c   1.000
_cell.angle_alpha   90.00
_cell.angle_beta   90.00
_cell.angle_gamma   90.00
#
_symmetry.space_group_name_H-M   'P 1'
#
loop_
_entity.id
_entity.type
_entity.pdbx_description
1 polymer ?
#
loop_
_entity_poly.entity_id
_entity_poly.type
_entity_poly.pdbx_seq_one_letter_code
_entity_poly.pdbx_strand_id
1 'polypeptide(L)'
;MPDGGASLKYMGTSTVARDIEYMSKVIMGPDTPINYYGGSYGSILGSYLVNMFPERVGRIAIDGVADPISWATKHSYEWMDGWLNQTEVGYNWFLRACIQAGPAQCALATGKNTVDNLKLEIEAFLDQLYDHPLASPNSTTPAYLTSGAARASLFLGILRSRTWPTIAENLKKAVDGDPTAIMNDLVPDRNRSVADKGDLYRYAVTCVDSLPFDGPSTWPTAEELADAAINRIQKVSPHFGVSATLSEPDGGCEFWPAKGVERFTGPWNHTLANPILVASTMVDPLSIPSRAKCNIQLT
;
A
#
# COMPACT_ATOMS: atom_id res chain seq x y z
N MET A 1 -12.94 -25.90 -1.68
CA MET A 1 -11.67 -26.45 -1.18
C MET A 1 -11.86 -26.84 0.28
N PRO A 2 -12.13 -28.12 0.60
CA PRO A 2 -12.34 -28.61 1.96
C PRO A 2 -11.11 -28.47 2.89
N ASP A 3 -9.98 -28.04 2.34
CA ASP A 3 -8.64 -27.94 2.91
C ASP A 3 -8.11 -26.50 3.03
N GLY A 4 -8.81 -25.51 2.48
CA GLY A 4 -8.32 -24.12 2.40
C GLY A 4 -7.95 -23.51 3.75
N GLY A 5 -8.68 -23.85 4.82
CA GLY A 5 -8.37 -23.41 6.19
C GLY A 5 -7.07 -23.99 6.75
N ALA A 6 -6.72 -25.23 6.40
CA ALA A 6 -5.49 -25.87 6.86
C ALA A 6 -4.23 -25.27 6.20
N SER A 7 -4.39 -24.69 5.01
CA SER A 7 -3.32 -24.04 4.26
C SER A 7 -2.95 -22.65 4.77
N LEU A 8 -3.85 -21.97 5.52
CA LEU A 8 -3.64 -20.57 5.96
C LEU A 8 -2.32 -20.36 6.71
N LYS A 9 -1.92 -21.31 7.56
CA LYS A 9 -0.66 -21.24 8.32
C LYS A 9 0.62 -21.27 7.46
N TYR A 10 0.50 -21.66 6.19
CA TYR A 10 1.61 -21.71 5.24
C TYR A 10 1.65 -20.49 4.30
N MET A 11 0.72 -19.54 4.42
CA MET A 11 0.62 -18.40 3.50
C MET A 11 1.56 -17.23 3.82
N GLY A 12 2.52 -17.41 4.74
CA GLY A 12 3.49 -16.36 5.11
C GLY A 12 4.63 -16.20 4.11
N THR A 13 5.28 -15.03 4.13
CA THR A 13 6.43 -14.71 3.26
C THR A 13 7.59 -15.69 3.47
N SER A 14 7.84 -16.15 4.70
CA SER A 14 8.91 -17.11 4.99
C SER A 14 8.73 -18.42 4.21
N THR A 15 7.49 -18.90 4.10
CA THR A 15 7.16 -20.09 3.30
C THR A 15 7.43 -19.84 1.83
N VAL A 16 6.96 -18.70 1.28
CA VAL A 16 7.17 -18.35 -0.13
C VAL A 16 8.67 -18.21 -0.45
N ALA A 17 9.47 -17.67 0.46
CA ALA A 17 10.93 -17.60 0.30
C ALA A 17 11.55 -19.00 0.21
N ARG A 18 11.11 -19.95 1.06
CA ARG A 18 11.52 -21.37 0.98
C ARG A 18 11.07 -22.05 -0.30
N ASP A 19 9.87 -21.73 -0.79
CA ASP A 19 9.36 -22.26 -2.06
C ASP A 19 10.23 -21.81 -3.23
N ILE A 20 10.61 -20.53 -3.27
CA ILE A 20 11.52 -20.00 -4.29
C ILE A 20 12.89 -20.70 -4.23
N GLU A 21 13.44 -20.89 -3.04
CA GLU A 21 14.71 -21.59 -2.84
C GLU A 21 14.63 -23.05 -3.32
N TYR A 22 13.57 -23.75 -2.93
CA TYR A 22 13.32 -25.13 -3.34
C TYR A 22 13.12 -25.25 -4.86
N MET A 23 12.30 -24.39 -5.46
CA MET A 23 12.11 -24.34 -6.92
C MET A 23 13.43 -24.07 -7.64
N SER A 24 14.26 -23.16 -7.13
CA SER A 24 15.60 -22.89 -7.69
C SER A 24 16.46 -24.15 -7.68
N LYS A 25 16.51 -24.89 -6.56
CA LYS A 25 17.23 -26.17 -6.46
C LYS A 25 16.74 -27.20 -7.47
N VAL A 26 15.42 -27.36 -7.59
CA VAL A 26 14.82 -28.41 -8.44
C VAL A 26 14.96 -28.08 -9.93
N ILE A 27 14.73 -26.83 -10.31
CA ILE A 27 14.68 -26.42 -11.72
C ILE A 27 16.09 -26.13 -12.27
N MET A 28 16.93 -25.47 -11.47
CA MET A 28 18.22 -24.94 -11.93
C MET A 28 19.42 -25.75 -11.39
N GLY A 29 19.25 -26.44 -10.27
CA GLY A 29 20.28 -27.24 -9.62
C GLY A 29 20.61 -26.75 -8.20
N PRO A 30 21.14 -27.63 -7.34
CA PRO A 30 21.25 -27.41 -5.89
C PRO A 30 22.08 -26.19 -5.50
N ASP A 31 23.11 -25.86 -6.29
CA ASP A 31 24.08 -24.80 -5.98
C ASP A 31 23.83 -23.51 -6.78
N THR A 32 22.68 -23.40 -7.47
CA THR A 32 22.43 -22.27 -8.37
C THR A 32 22.04 -21.01 -7.59
N PRO A 33 22.72 -19.87 -7.77
CA PRO A 33 22.29 -18.60 -7.17
C PRO A 33 20.90 -18.18 -7.66
N ILE A 34 20.09 -17.63 -6.75
CA ILE A 34 18.76 -17.10 -6.99
C ILE A 34 18.89 -15.71 -7.62
N ASN A 35 18.34 -15.56 -8.83
CA ASN A 35 18.11 -14.26 -9.45
C ASN A 35 16.66 -13.86 -9.19
N TYR A 36 16.43 -12.66 -8.69
CA TYR A 36 15.10 -12.21 -8.26
C TYR A 36 14.88 -10.72 -8.55
N TYR A 37 13.68 -10.38 -8.99
CA TYR A 37 13.20 -9.00 -9.02
C TYR A 37 11.87 -8.91 -8.27
N GLY A 38 11.73 -7.94 -7.36
CA GLY A 38 10.51 -7.74 -6.60
C GLY A 38 10.23 -6.28 -6.31
N GLY A 39 9.02 -5.82 -6.70
CA GLY A 39 8.50 -4.49 -6.37
C GLY A 39 7.47 -4.55 -5.24
N SER A 40 7.35 -3.49 -4.43
CA SER A 40 6.30 -3.39 -3.38
C SER A 40 6.39 -4.56 -2.38
N TYR A 41 5.35 -5.36 -2.15
CA TYR A 41 5.44 -6.59 -1.34
C TYR A 41 6.58 -7.54 -1.82
N GLY A 42 6.89 -7.55 -3.12
CA GLY A 42 8.05 -8.28 -3.65
C GLY A 42 9.39 -7.81 -3.06
N SER A 43 9.49 -6.56 -2.58
CA SER A 43 10.68 -6.09 -1.85
C SER A 43 10.81 -6.71 -0.45
N ILE A 44 9.68 -6.99 0.23
CA ILE A 44 9.66 -7.77 1.47
C ILE A 44 10.15 -9.19 1.17
N LEU A 45 9.59 -9.83 0.14
CA LEU A 45 10.01 -11.17 -0.26
C LEU A 45 11.49 -11.22 -0.67
N GLY A 46 11.99 -10.23 -1.40
CA GLY A 46 13.41 -10.10 -1.72
C GLY A 46 14.29 -9.92 -0.48
N SER A 47 13.83 -9.14 0.50
CA SER A 47 14.51 -8.97 1.80
C SER A 47 14.57 -10.26 2.61
N TYR A 48 13.51 -11.07 2.56
CA TYR A 48 13.49 -12.41 3.18
C TYR A 48 14.45 -13.35 2.46
N LEU A 49 14.42 -13.40 1.12
CA LEU A 49 15.30 -14.26 0.33
C LEU A 49 16.78 -14.02 0.64
N VAL A 50 17.22 -12.76 0.67
CA VAL A 50 18.64 -12.43 0.91
C VAL A 50 19.08 -12.70 2.35
N ASN A 51 18.18 -12.65 3.33
CA ASN A 51 18.53 -12.89 4.73
C ASN A 51 18.33 -14.36 5.16
N MET A 52 17.38 -15.07 4.57
CA MET A 52 17.17 -16.50 4.84
C MET A 52 18.15 -17.39 4.07
N PHE A 53 18.61 -16.94 2.89
CA PHE A 53 19.53 -17.69 2.01
C PHE A 53 20.67 -16.80 1.48
N PRO A 54 21.47 -16.17 2.37
CA PRO A 54 22.51 -15.21 1.96
C PRO A 54 23.56 -15.80 1.02
N GLU A 55 23.84 -17.10 1.12
CA GLU A 55 24.75 -17.85 0.25
C GLU A 55 24.19 -18.12 -1.15
N ARG A 56 22.87 -18.05 -1.31
CA ARG A 56 22.16 -18.26 -2.58
C ARG A 56 21.89 -16.96 -3.33
N VAL A 57 22.36 -15.81 -2.85
CA VAL A 57 22.11 -14.52 -3.51
C VAL A 57 22.86 -14.46 -4.84
N GLY A 58 22.12 -14.38 -5.95
CA GLY A 58 22.64 -14.14 -7.30
C GLY A 58 22.49 -12.67 -7.69
N ARG A 59 21.75 -12.41 -8.78
CA ARG A 59 21.36 -11.06 -9.23
C ARG A 59 19.99 -10.71 -8.68
N ILE A 60 19.97 -9.95 -7.60
CA ILE A 60 18.73 -9.54 -6.94
C ILE A 60 18.53 -8.04 -7.06
N ALA A 61 17.32 -7.63 -7.43
CA ALA A 61 16.88 -6.25 -7.46
C ALA A 61 15.53 -6.12 -6.73
N ILE A 62 15.44 -5.18 -5.79
CA ILE A 62 14.19 -4.83 -5.12
C ILE A 62 13.83 -3.36 -5.39
N ASP A 63 12.55 -3.08 -5.61
CA ASP A 63 12.04 -1.73 -5.95
C ASP A 63 10.82 -1.38 -5.08
N GLY A 64 10.61 -0.10 -4.78
CA GLY A 64 9.52 0.35 -3.90
C GLY A 64 9.58 -0.33 -2.52
N VAL A 65 10.71 -0.14 -1.83
CA VAL A 65 11.09 -0.93 -0.65
C VAL A 65 10.18 -0.65 0.54
N ALA A 66 9.50 -1.70 1.00
CA ALA A 66 8.81 -1.72 2.28
C ALA A 66 9.75 -2.19 3.40
N ASP A 67 9.48 -1.77 4.64
CA ASP A 67 10.31 -2.11 5.81
C ASP A 67 10.05 -3.57 6.26
N PRO A 68 11.00 -4.51 6.04
CA PRO A 68 10.81 -5.91 6.42
C PRO A 68 10.83 -6.14 7.93
N ILE A 69 11.44 -5.22 8.70
CA ILE A 69 11.47 -5.30 10.15
C ILE A 69 10.08 -4.99 10.68
N SER A 70 9.51 -3.83 10.31
CA SER A 70 8.14 -3.48 10.71
C SER A 70 7.11 -4.51 10.24
N TRP A 71 7.26 -5.02 9.00
CA TRP A 71 6.43 -6.12 8.48
C TRP A 71 6.44 -7.33 9.41
N ALA A 72 7.61 -7.79 9.83
CA ALA A 72 7.71 -8.98 10.67
C ALA A 72 7.39 -8.72 12.15
N THR A 73 7.66 -7.52 12.69
CA THR A 73 7.70 -7.32 14.16
C THR A 73 6.60 -6.44 14.73
N LYS A 74 5.79 -5.78 13.89
CA LYS A 74 4.66 -4.95 14.35
C LYS A 74 3.33 -5.61 14.03
N HIS A 75 2.28 -5.19 14.73
CA HIS A 75 0.92 -5.52 14.31
C HIS A 75 0.58 -4.80 13.01
N SER A 76 -0.26 -5.41 12.17
CA SER A 76 -0.52 -4.91 10.82
C SER A 76 -1.13 -3.50 10.77
N TYR A 77 -1.95 -3.15 11.78
CA TYR A 77 -2.55 -1.81 11.89
C TYR A 77 -1.53 -0.68 12.11
N GLU A 78 -0.29 -1.02 12.53
CA GLU A 78 0.80 -0.07 12.77
C GLU A 78 1.66 0.18 11.52
N TRP A 79 1.54 -0.63 10.46
CA TRP A 79 2.38 -0.51 9.26
C TRP A 79 2.13 0.78 8.48
N MET A 80 0.89 1.24 8.48
CA MET A 80 0.41 2.38 7.69
C MET A 80 1.12 3.70 8.04
N ASP A 81 1.65 3.84 9.26
CA ASP A 81 2.43 5.03 9.66
C ASP A 81 3.70 5.15 8.81
N GLY A 82 4.35 4.03 8.54
CA GLY A 82 5.54 3.97 7.68
C GLY A 82 5.18 4.20 6.22
N TRP A 83 4.10 3.59 5.74
CA TRP A 83 3.70 3.64 4.34
C TRP A 83 3.24 5.03 3.89
N LEU A 84 2.55 5.77 4.77
CA LEU A 84 1.94 7.05 4.41
C LEU A 84 2.81 8.28 4.67
N ASN A 85 4.06 8.10 5.10
CA ASN A 85 4.92 9.22 5.49
C ASN A 85 5.36 10.12 4.32
N GLN A 86 5.22 9.66 3.06
CA GLN A 86 5.48 10.45 1.85
C GLN A 86 4.22 10.85 1.09
N THR A 87 3.03 10.41 1.52
CA THR A 87 1.80 10.62 0.76
C THR A 87 1.52 12.11 0.54
N GLU A 88 1.73 12.94 1.57
CA GLU A 88 1.59 14.39 1.47
C GLU A 88 2.59 15.02 0.51
N VAL A 89 3.80 14.47 0.42
CA VAL A 89 4.82 14.93 -0.54
C VAL A 89 4.37 14.60 -1.96
N GLY A 90 3.87 13.37 -2.18
CA GLY A 90 3.30 12.94 -3.45
C GLY A 90 2.10 13.80 -3.87
N TYR A 91 1.22 14.14 -2.94
CA TYR A 91 0.11 15.05 -3.18
C TYR A 91 0.59 16.44 -3.61
N ASN A 92 1.56 17.01 -2.90
CA ASN A 92 2.15 18.30 -3.30
C ASN A 92 2.82 18.24 -4.69
N TRP A 93 3.42 17.11 -5.07
CA TRP A 93 3.98 16.92 -6.41
C TRP A 93 2.89 16.88 -7.48
N PHE A 94 1.78 16.20 -7.23
CA PHE A 94 0.61 16.21 -8.11
C PHE A 94 0.11 17.65 -8.34
N LEU A 95 -0.06 18.43 -7.27
CA LEU A 95 -0.51 19.83 -7.36
C LEU A 95 0.46 20.70 -8.17
N ARG A 96 1.77 20.59 -7.88
CA ARG A 96 2.82 21.33 -8.61
C ARG A 96 2.84 20.97 -10.09
N ALA A 97 2.81 19.68 -10.40
CA ALA A 97 2.83 19.21 -11.78
C ALA A 97 1.57 19.66 -12.54
N CYS A 98 0.40 19.62 -11.91
CA CYS A 98 -0.83 20.13 -12.50
C CYS A 98 -0.73 21.61 -12.86
N ILE A 99 -0.30 22.47 -11.92
CA ILE A 99 -0.14 23.91 -12.17
C ILE A 99 0.92 24.19 -13.25
N GLN A 100 2.05 23.47 -13.22
CA GLN A 100 3.12 23.62 -14.21
C GLN A 100 2.69 23.20 -15.62
N ALA A 101 1.89 22.15 -15.74
CA ALA A 101 1.37 21.67 -17.01
C ALA A 101 0.34 22.64 -17.62
N GLY A 102 -0.36 23.41 -16.77
CA GLY A 102 -1.30 24.43 -17.19
C GLY A 102 -2.63 23.89 -17.70
N PRO A 103 -3.57 24.79 -18.07
CA PRO A 103 -4.96 24.43 -18.40
C PRO A 103 -5.11 23.50 -19.61
N ALA A 104 -4.11 23.45 -20.49
CA ALA A 104 -4.12 22.57 -21.66
C ALA A 104 -3.88 21.09 -21.31
N GLN A 105 -3.27 20.81 -20.14
CA GLN A 105 -2.85 19.46 -19.74
C GLN A 105 -3.37 19.04 -18.37
N CYS A 106 -3.82 19.97 -17.53
CA CYS A 106 -4.45 19.68 -16.26
C CYS A 106 -5.78 20.45 -16.10
N ALA A 107 -6.89 19.72 -15.92
CA ALA A 107 -8.23 20.30 -15.80
C ALA A 107 -8.45 21.18 -14.55
N LEU A 108 -7.58 21.04 -13.54
CA LEU A 108 -7.61 21.84 -12.31
C LEU A 108 -6.77 23.13 -12.42
N ALA A 109 -5.94 23.26 -13.45
CA ALA A 109 -5.16 24.46 -13.68
C ALA A 109 -5.99 25.49 -14.47
N THR A 110 -6.07 26.72 -13.98
CA THR A 110 -6.79 27.82 -14.65
C THR A 110 -5.84 28.76 -15.39
N GLY A 111 -4.53 28.56 -15.23
CA GLY A 111 -3.49 29.49 -15.67
C GLY A 111 -3.32 30.73 -14.77
N LYS A 112 -4.15 30.86 -13.74
CA LYS A 112 -4.09 31.96 -12.75
C LYS A 112 -3.95 31.47 -11.32
N ASN A 113 -4.47 30.29 -11.01
CA ASN A 113 -4.35 29.71 -9.68
C ASN A 113 -2.91 29.27 -9.38
N THR A 114 -2.54 29.39 -8.11
CA THR A 114 -1.26 28.88 -7.59
C THR A 114 -1.45 27.48 -7.01
N VAL A 115 -0.35 26.81 -6.67
CA VAL A 115 -0.38 25.52 -5.97
C VAL A 115 -1.14 25.63 -4.65
N ASP A 116 -0.93 26.72 -3.88
CA ASP A 116 -1.59 26.92 -2.59
C ASP A 116 -3.09 27.18 -2.76
N ASN A 117 -3.50 27.96 -3.77
CA ASN A 117 -4.92 28.15 -4.05
C ASN A 117 -5.60 26.84 -4.47
N LEU A 118 -4.97 26.06 -5.37
CA LEU A 118 -5.51 24.78 -5.80
C LEU A 118 -5.63 23.80 -4.61
N LYS A 119 -4.64 23.77 -3.73
CA LYS A 119 -4.67 22.95 -2.52
C LYS A 119 -5.88 23.30 -1.65
N LEU A 120 -6.08 24.59 -1.35
CA LEU A 120 -7.20 25.07 -0.54
C LEU A 120 -8.57 24.78 -1.20
N GLU A 121 -8.66 24.90 -2.52
CA GLU A 121 -9.88 24.56 -3.27
C GLU A 121 -10.24 23.07 -3.15
N ILE A 122 -9.24 22.18 -3.28
CA ILE A 122 -9.44 20.74 -3.12
C ILE A 122 -9.79 20.42 -1.67
N GLU A 123 -9.10 21.00 -0.69
CA GLU A 123 -9.39 20.80 0.74
C GLU A 123 -10.81 21.24 1.09
N ALA A 124 -11.24 22.42 0.64
CA ALA A 124 -12.60 22.90 0.85
C ALA A 124 -13.65 21.96 0.23
N PHE A 125 -13.39 21.42 -0.96
CA PHE A 125 -14.26 20.42 -1.58
C PHE A 125 -14.32 19.12 -0.76
N LEU A 126 -13.17 18.60 -0.32
CA LEU A 126 -13.11 17.39 0.51
C LEU A 126 -13.85 17.58 1.83
N ASP A 127 -13.77 18.76 2.44
CA ASP A 127 -14.46 19.07 3.70
C ASP A 127 -15.96 19.26 3.46
N GLN A 128 -16.37 19.91 2.38
CA GLN A 128 -17.79 20.02 2.01
C GLN A 128 -18.45 18.63 1.83
N LEU A 129 -17.74 17.66 1.26
CA LEU A 129 -18.24 16.30 1.09
C LEU A 129 -18.45 15.53 2.41
N TYR A 130 -17.96 16.04 3.55
CA TYR A 130 -18.27 15.48 4.86
C TYR A 130 -19.72 15.80 5.26
N ASP A 131 -20.13 17.06 5.15
CA ASP A 131 -21.48 17.51 5.50
C ASP A 131 -22.50 17.25 4.38
N HIS A 132 -22.05 17.32 3.12
CA HIS A 132 -22.88 17.25 1.93
C HIS A 132 -22.30 16.28 0.89
N PRO A 133 -22.43 14.95 1.10
CA PRO A 133 -22.02 13.95 0.12
C PRO A 133 -22.71 14.17 -1.24
N LEU A 134 -21.95 14.01 -2.31
CA LEU A 134 -22.43 14.27 -3.67
C LEU A 134 -23.08 13.01 -4.27
N ALA A 135 -24.34 13.12 -4.70
CA ALA A 135 -25.06 11.99 -5.27
C ALA A 135 -24.51 11.62 -6.66
N SER A 136 -24.33 10.33 -6.90
CA SER A 136 -23.93 9.75 -8.19
C SER A 136 -25.02 8.82 -8.70
N PRO A 137 -26.18 9.32 -9.17
CA PRO A 137 -27.25 8.47 -9.67
C PRO A 137 -26.90 7.78 -11.00
N ASN A 138 -25.96 8.35 -11.75
CA ASN A 138 -25.58 7.91 -13.09
C ASN A 138 -24.36 6.97 -13.12
N SER A 139 -23.75 6.66 -11.97
CA SER A 139 -22.70 5.64 -11.91
C SER A 139 -23.26 4.24 -12.12
N THR A 140 -22.42 3.31 -12.58
CA THR A 140 -22.76 1.89 -12.79
C THR A 140 -23.47 1.30 -11.58
N THR A 141 -22.99 1.65 -10.39
CA THR A 141 -23.69 1.44 -9.12
C THR A 141 -24.02 2.80 -8.52
N PRO A 142 -25.31 3.18 -8.39
CA PRO A 142 -25.71 4.42 -7.74
C PRO A 142 -25.18 4.49 -6.30
N ALA A 143 -24.52 5.60 -5.96
CA ALA A 143 -23.84 5.79 -4.68
C ALA A 143 -23.67 7.29 -4.35
N TYR A 144 -23.04 7.58 -3.21
CA TYR A 144 -22.67 8.93 -2.80
C TYR A 144 -21.15 9.05 -2.71
N LEU A 145 -20.59 10.11 -3.27
CA LEU A 145 -19.21 10.49 -3.04
C LEU A 145 -19.13 11.18 -1.67
N THR A 146 -18.50 10.52 -0.70
CA THR A 146 -18.20 11.08 0.63
C THR A 146 -16.79 11.67 0.66
N SER A 147 -16.46 12.46 1.68
CA SER A 147 -15.09 12.94 1.91
C SER A 147 -14.06 11.80 1.91
N GLY A 148 -14.36 10.71 2.62
CA GLY A 148 -13.49 9.53 2.67
C GLY A 148 -13.29 8.86 1.31
N ALA A 149 -14.35 8.71 0.52
CA ALA A 149 -14.27 8.14 -0.83
C ALA A 149 -13.47 9.06 -1.78
N ALA A 150 -13.68 10.37 -1.74
CA ALA A 150 -12.91 11.32 -2.53
C ALA A 150 -11.42 11.30 -2.17
N ARG A 151 -11.09 11.28 -0.88
CA ARG A 151 -9.71 11.13 -0.38
C ARG A 151 -9.08 9.82 -0.85
N ALA A 152 -9.84 8.72 -0.85
CA ALA A 152 -9.38 7.42 -1.33
C ALA A 152 -9.09 7.42 -2.83
N SER A 153 -9.98 8.01 -3.65
CA SER A 153 -9.75 8.15 -5.09
C SER A 153 -8.53 9.00 -5.38
N LEU A 154 -8.39 10.14 -4.69
CA LEU A 154 -7.22 11.01 -4.82
C LEU A 154 -5.94 10.27 -4.42
N PHE A 155 -5.96 9.55 -3.28
CA PHE A 155 -4.86 8.72 -2.81
C PHE A 155 -4.42 7.71 -3.86
N LEU A 156 -5.34 6.87 -4.34
CA LEU A 156 -5.05 5.86 -5.38
C LEU A 156 -4.53 6.49 -6.67
N GLY A 157 -5.08 7.66 -7.02
CA GLY A 157 -4.72 8.42 -8.19
C GLY A 157 -3.30 9.00 -8.16
N ILE A 158 -2.84 9.47 -7.01
CA ILE A 158 -1.50 10.08 -6.88
C ILE A 158 -0.37 9.04 -6.88
N LEU A 159 -0.67 7.77 -6.61
CA LEU A 159 0.32 6.67 -6.64
C LEU A 159 1.01 6.50 -7.99
N ARG A 160 0.35 6.91 -9.08
CA ARG A 160 0.84 6.72 -10.45
C ARG A 160 0.81 8.03 -11.21
N SER A 161 1.98 8.62 -11.48
CA SER A 161 2.06 9.92 -12.19
C SER A 161 1.37 9.93 -13.57
N ARG A 162 1.32 8.77 -14.24
CA ARG A 162 0.62 8.62 -15.53
C ARG A 162 -0.89 8.82 -15.43
N THR A 163 -1.50 8.63 -14.26
CA THR A 163 -2.95 8.81 -14.06
C THR A 163 -3.32 10.22 -13.64
N TRP A 164 -2.35 11.09 -13.33
CA TRP A 164 -2.61 12.44 -12.83
C TRP A 164 -3.53 13.30 -13.72
N PRO A 165 -3.42 13.30 -15.07
CA PRO A 165 -4.36 14.06 -15.90
C PRO A 165 -5.80 13.58 -15.73
N THR A 166 -6.02 12.26 -15.71
CA THR A 166 -7.35 11.66 -15.49
C THR A 166 -7.90 11.99 -14.11
N ILE A 167 -7.07 11.95 -13.08
CA ILE A 167 -7.47 12.29 -11.71
C ILE A 167 -7.85 13.76 -11.61
N ALA A 168 -7.08 14.65 -12.24
CA ALA A 168 -7.42 16.07 -12.29
C ALA A 168 -8.75 16.33 -13.00
N GLU A 169 -9.00 15.64 -14.12
CA GLU A 169 -10.27 15.72 -14.84
C GLU A 169 -11.45 15.23 -14.00
N ASN A 170 -11.31 14.05 -13.39
CA ASN A 170 -12.36 13.45 -12.57
C ASN A 170 -12.66 14.30 -11.32
N LEU A 171 -11.63 14.86 -10.68
CA LEU A 171 -11.79 15.76 -9.54
C LEU A 171 -12.47 17.07 -9.96
N LYS A 172 -12.10 17.63 -11.12
CA LYS A 172 -12.74 18.84 -11.64
C LYS A 172 -14.23 18.63 -11.90
N LYS A 173 -14.62 17.51 -12.53
CA LYS A 173 -16.03 17.15 -12.75
C LYS A 173 -16.78 16.99 -11.43
N ALA A 174 -16.17 16.36 -10.43
CA ALA A 174 -16.77 16.19 -9.12
C ALA A 174 -16.99 17.54 -8.41
N VAL A 175 -16.02 18.46 -8.48
CA VAL A 175 -16.17 19.84 -8.01
C VAL A 175 -17.32 20.55 -8.72
N ASP A 176 -17.53 20.28 -10.01
CA ASP A 176 -18.64 20.83 -10.81
C ASP A 176 -19.98 20.10 -10.58
N GLY A 177 -20.04 19.13 -9.66
CA GLY A 177 -21.27 18.43 -9.27
C GLY A 177 -21.49 17.07 -9.94
N ASP A 178 -20.52 16.54 -10.69
CA ASP A 178 -20.59 15.21 -11.32
C ASP A 178 -19.50 14.25 -10.78
N PRO A 179 -19.82 13.41 -9.78
CA PRO A 179 -18.87 12.45 -9.20
C PRO A 179 -18.81 11.12 -9.97
N THR A 180 -19.50 10.99 -11.11
CA THR A 180 -19.78 9.69 -11.74
C THR A 180 -18.50 8.89 -12.05
N ALA A 181 -17.47 9.54 -12.57
CA ALA A 181 -16.20 8.88 -12.91
C ALA A 181 -15.48 8.34 -11.65
N ILE A 182 -15.40 9.16 -10.60
CA ILE A 182 -14.82 8.74 -9.32
C ILE A 182 -15.57 7.54 -8.74
N MET A 183 -16.91 7.57 -8.79
CA MET A 183 -17.72 6.49 -8.24
C MET A 183 -17.64 5.21 -9.05
N ASN A 184 -17.51 5.29 -10.38
CA ASN A 184 -17.30 4.12 -11.23
C ASN A 184 -15.93 3.46 -10.98
N ASP A 185 -14.91 4.24 -10.62
CA ASP A 185 -13.59 3.72 -10.28
C ASP A 185 -13.57 3.04 -8.90
N LEU A 186 -14.26 3.63 -7.91
CA LEU A 186 -14.27 3.13 -6.53
C LEU A 186 -15.27 2.01 -6.27
N VAL A 187 -16.45 2.06 -6.91
CA VAL A 187 -17.55 1.15 -6.62
C VAL A 187 -17.59 0.09 -7.70
N PRO A 188 -17.23 -1.17 -7.39
CA PRO A 188 -17.26 -2.24 -8.38
C PRO A 188 -18.67 -2.47 -8.91
N ASP A 189 -18.75 -2.87 -10.18
CA ASP A 189 -20.01 -3.30 -10.79
C ASP A 189 -20.59 -4.49 -9.99
N ARG A 190 -21.84 -4.35 -9.55
CA ARG A 190 -22.56 -5.39 -8.79
C ARG A 190 -22.61 -6.72 -9.55
N ASN A 191 -22.58 -6.67 -10.88
CA ASN A 191 -22.62 -7.82 -11.77
C ASN A 191 -21.27 -8.55 -11.93
N ARG A 192 -20.15 -8.01 -11.40
CA ARG A 192 -18.91 -8.80 -11.32
C ARG A 192 -19.10 -10.00 -10.40
N SER A 193 -18.48 -11.12 -10.72
CA SER A 193 -18.53 -12.36 -9.93
C SER A 193 -17.79 -12.17 -8.60
N VAL A 194 -18.18 -12.89 -7.53
CA VAL A 194 -17.43 -12.90 -6.25
C VAL A 194 -15.98 -13.40 -6.44
N ALA A 195 -15.72 -14.24 -7.45
CA ALA A 195 -14.36 -14.63 -7.82
C ALA A 195 -13.53 -13.47 -8.40
N ASP A 196 -14.18 -12.41 -8.88
CA ASP A 196 -13.54 -11.18 -9.34
C ASP A 196 -13.45 -10.11 -8.24
N LYS A 197 -13.95 -10.38 -7.02
CA LYS A 197 -14.22 -9.37 -5.96
C LYS A 197 -13.18 -9.26 -4.85
N GLY A 198 -12.05 -9.97 -4.88
CA GLY A 198 -11.02 -9.67 -3.89
C GLY A 198 -9.82 -10.61 -3.84
N ASP A 199 -8.68 -9.97 -3.65
CA ASP A 199 -7.49 -10.59 -3.11
C ASP A 199 -7.72 -10.89 -1.60
N LEU A 200 -8.16 -12.12 -1.30
CA LEU A 200 -8.18 -12.62 0.08
C LEU A 200 -6.84 -13.22 0.51
N TYR A 201 -5.91 -13.43 -0.44
CA TYR A 201 -4.61 -14.02 -0.13
C TYR A 201 -3.73 -13.02 0.62
N ARG A 202 -3.85 -11.72 0.34
CA ARG A 202 -3.19 -10.64 1.10
C ARG A 202 -3.49 -10.71 2.58
N TYR A 203 -4.76 -10.80 2.98
CA TYR A 203 -5.13 -10.93 4.39
C TYR A 203 -4.41 -12.10 5.07
N ALA A 204 -4.30 -13.23 4.37
CA ALA A 204 -3.58 -14.39 4.89
C ALA A 204 -2.09 -14.15 5.06
N VAL A 205 -1.44 -13.53 4.07
CA VAL A 205 -0.02 -13.14 4.17
C VAL A 205 0.17 -12.16 5.33
N THR A 206 -0.60 -11.07 5.35
CA THR A 206 -0.55 -10.01 6.35
C THR A 206 -0.69 -10.55 7.78
N CYS A 207 -1.71 -11.37 8.04
CA CYS A 207 -1.95 -11.89 9.39
C CYS A 207 -0.98 -13.00 9.81
N VAL A 208 -0.35 -13.69 8.86
CA VAL A 208 0.66 -14.70 9.16
C VAL A 208 2.05 -14.08 9.40
N ASP A 209 2.36 -12.98 8.72
CA ASP A 209 3.67 -12.34 8.81
C ASP A 209 3.78 -11.26 9.88
N SER A 210 2.67 -10.59 10.22
CA SER A 210 2.63 -9.59 11.29
C SER A 210 2.83 -10.20 12.69
N LEU A 211 3.08 -9.33 13.68
CA LEU A 211 3.13 -9.75 15.07
C LEU A 211 1.76 -10.38 15.48
N PRO A 212 1.73 -11.67 15.88
CA PRO A 212 0.48 -12.34 16.18
C PRO A 212 -0.11 -11.85 17.51
N PHE A 213 -1.42 -12.01 17.63
CA PHE A 213 -2.12 -11.88 18.91
C PHE A 213 -2.15 -13.23 19.63
N ASP A 214 -1.96 -13.22 20.96
CA ASP A 214 -1.97 -14.42 21.81
C ASP A 214 -3.34 -14.74 22.40
N GLY A 215 -4.36 -13.99 21.98
CA GLY A 215 -5.76 -14.21 22.33
C GLY A 215 -6.47 -12.89 22.67
N PRO A 216 -7.75 -12.96 23.09
CA PRO A 216 -8.57 -11.78 23.36
C PRO A 216 -7.98 -10.76 24.33
N SER A 217 -7.11 -11.21 25.25
CA SER A 217 -6.43 -10.32 26.21
C SER A 217 -5.34 -9.44 25.56
N THR A 218 -4.93 -9.75 24.33
CA THR A 218 -3.92 -8.99 23.57
C THR A 218 -4.53 -8.22 22.40
N TRP A 219 -5.84 -8.38 22.16
CA TRP A 219 -6.51 -7.69 21.06
C TRP A 219 -6.52 -6.18 21.31
N PRO A 220 -6.32 -5.36 20.27
CA PRO A 220 -6.45 -3.93 20.40
C PRO A 220 -7.91 -3.57 20.67
N THR A 221 -8.12 -2.60 21.54
CA THR A 221 -9.42 -1.99 21.76
C THR A 221 -9.81 -1.11 20.56
N ALA A 222 -11.10 -0.84 20.41
CA ALA A 222 -11.58 0.10 19.41
C ALA A 222 -10.99 1.52 19.60
N GLU A 223 -10.72 1.91 20.86
CA GLU A 223 -10.09 3.18 21.20
C GLU A 223 -8.63 3.23 20.72
N GLU A 224 -7.83 2.17 20.95
CA GLU A 224 -6.44 2.11 20.46
C GLU A 224 -6.36 2.16 18.94
N LEU A 225 -7.26 1.48 18.23
CA LEU A 225 -7.33 1.54 16.77
C LEU A 225 -7.75 2.94 16.27
N ALA A 226 -8.70 3.58 16.94
CA ALA A 226 -9.13 4.94 16.63
C ALA A 226 -8.01 5.96 16.89
N ASP A 227 -7.30 5.83 18.01
CA ASP A 227 -6.17 6.68 18.38
C ASP A 227 -5.01 6.53 17.38
N ALA A 228 -4.72 5.32 16.93
CA ALA A 228 -3.73 5.08 15.88
C ALA A 228 -4.12 5.78 14.57
N ALA A 229 -5.39 5.68 14.17
CA ALA A 229 -5.90 6.37 12.98
C ALA A 229 -5.85 7.91 13.12
N ILE A 230 -6.29 8.45 14.27
CA ILE A 230 -6.25 9.88 14.56
C ILE A 230 -4.81 10.38 14.57
N ASN A 231 -3.88 9.65 15.19
CA ASN A 231 -2.47 9.99 15.20
C ASN A 231 -1.91 10.06 13.77
N ARG A 232 -2.27 9.09 12.91
CA ARG A 232 -1.85 9.08 11.51
C ARG A 232 -2.37 10.29 10.74
N ILE A 233 -3.64 10.66 10.93
CA ILE A 233 -4.20 11.89 10.36
C ILE A 233 -3.46 13.11 10.89
N GLN A 234 -3.21 13.22 12.19
CA GLN A 234 -2.61 14.42 12.76
C GLN A 234 -1.12 14.61 12.44
N LYS A 235 -0.35 13.51 12.33
CA LYS A 235 1.11 13.57 12.36
C LYS A 235 1.81 12.96 11.14
N VAL A 236 1.14 12.08 10.39
CA VAL A 236 1.76 11.34 9.27
C VAL A 236 1.23 11.86 7.95
N SER A 237 -0.09 11.75 7.73
CA SER A 237 -0.75 12.22 6.52
C SER A 237 -2.14 12.78 6.85
N PRO A 238 -2.25 14.11 7.03
CA PRO A 238 -3.53 14.79 7.27
C PRO A 238 -4.61 14.51 6.25
N HIS A 239 -4.24 14.34 4.98
CA HIS A 239 -5.22 14.13 3.93
C HIS A 239 -5.64 12.68 3.75
N PHE A 240 -4.74 11.74 4.04
CA PHE A 240 -4.84 10.36 3.59
C PHE A 240 -4.63 9.31 4.70
N GLY A 241 -4.52 9.72 5.96
CA GLY A 241 -4.17 8.85 7.10
C GLY A 241 -5.10 7.64 7.32
N VAL A 242 -6.26 7.59 6.68
CA VAL A 242 -7.17 6.42 6.65
C VAL A 242 -7.57 5.99 5.25
N SER A 243 -7.00 6.60 4.21
CA SER A 243 -7.35 6.32 2.80
C SER A 243 -6.75 5.03 2.29
N ALA A 244 -5.57 4.64 2.79
CA ALA A 244 -4.88 3.44 2.34
C ALA A 244 -5.59 2.15 2.75
N THR A 245 -6.32 2.14 3.88
CA THR A 245 -7.06 0.97 4.37
C THR A 245 -8.13 0.48 3.37
N LEU A 246 -8.58 1.34 2.44
CA LEU A 246 -9.53 0.95 1.39
C LEU A 246 -8.89 0.14 0.27
N SER A 247 -7.61 0.38 -0.05
CA SER A 247 -6.88 -0.37 -1.07
C SER A 247 -6.03 -1.49 -0.49
N GLU A 248 -5.53 -1.28 0.74
CA GLU A 248 -4.59 -2.13 1.46
C GLU A 248 -5.25 -2.60 2.76
N PRO A 249 -6.14 -3.61 2.71
CA PRO A 249 -6.99 -3.96 3.83
C PRO A 249 -6.25 -4.84 4.85
N ASP A 250 -5.16 -4.32 5.42
CA ASP A 250 -4.23 -5.05 6.30
C ASP A 250 -4.69 -5.05 7.78
N GLY A 251 -5.98 -5.30 8.04
CA GLY A 251 -6.57 -5.25 9.39
C GLY A 251 -7.26 -6.54 9.82
N GLY A 252 -7.73 -6.58 11.08
CA GLY A 252 -8.55 -7.68 11.60
C GLY A 252 -7.77 -8.96 11.92
N CYS A 253 -6.44 -8.90 12.01
CA CYS A 253 -5.60 -10.06 12.30
C CYS A 253 -5.79 -10.63 13.71
N GLU A 254 -6.38 -9.87 14.62
CA GLU A 254 -6.85 -10.34 15.93
C GLU A 254 -7.91 -11.44 15.83
N PHE A 255 -8.67 -11.48 14.73
CA PHE A 255 -9.67 -12.49 14.43
C PHE A 255 -9.14 -13.61 13.51
N TRP A 256 -7.86 -13.58 13.13
CA TRP A 256 -7.30 -14.53 12.19
C TRP A 256 -7.14 -15.93 12.82
N PRO A 257 -7.62 -17.01 12.18
CA PRO A 257 -7.75 -18.31 12.85
C PRO A 257 -6.46 -19.14 12.87
N ALA A 258 -5.39 -18.70 12.20
CA ALA A 258 -4.17 -19.49 12.01
C ALA A 258 -2.90 -18.70 12.34
N LYS A 259 -2.00 -19.29 13.12
CA LYS A 259 -0.63 -18.76 13.28
C LYS A 259 0.27 -19.33 12.19
N GLY A 260 1.19 -18.53 11.67
CA GLY A 260 2.20 -18.97 10.72
C GLY A 260 3.05 -20.11 11.26
N VAL A 261 3.42 -21.04 10.38
CA VAL A 261 4.42 -22.07 10.73
C VAL A 261 5.80 -21.48 11.00
N GLU A 262 6.11 -20.37 10.36
CA GLU A 262 7.35 -19.62 10.53
C GLU A 262 7.12 -18.15 10.22
N ARG A 263 7.56 -17.28 11.14
CA ARG A 263 7.66 -15.84 10.93
C ARG A 263 9.12 -15.46 11.10
N PHE A 264 9.79 -15.13 9.99
CA PHE A 264 11.18 -14.70 10.02
C PHE A 264 11.26 -13.26 10.56
N THR A 265 11.86 -13.10 11.74
CA THR A 265 12.05 -11.79 12.41
C THR A 265 13.48 -11.28 12.33
N GLY A 266 14.32 -11.94 11.53
CA GLY A 266 15.74 -11.65 11.37
C GLY A 266 16.65 -12.76 11.91
N PRO A 267 17.95 -12.48 12.04
CA PRO A 267 18.56 -11.15 11.91
C PRO A 267 18.56 -10.62 10.45
N TRP A 268 18.54 -9.29 10.28
CA TRP A 268 18.42 -8.60 8.98
C TRP A 268 19.75 -8.03 8.46
N ASN A 269 20.86 -8.60 8.90
CA ASN A 269 22.21 -8.06 8.70
C ASN A 269 23.21 -9.11 8.19
N HIS A 270 22.74 -10.11 7.46
CA HIS A 270 23.60 -11.14 6.88
C HIS A 270 24.54 -10.54 5.81
N THR A 271 25.79 -11.01 5.79
CA THR A 271 26.70 -10.77 4.66
C THR A 271 26.24 -11.62 3.48
N LEU A 272 25.97 -10.96 2.35
CA LEU A 272 25.43 -11.61 1.15
C LEU A 272 26.57 -12.14 0.26
N ALA A 273 26.33 -13.25 -0.44
CA ALA A 273 27.30 -13.80 -1.40
C ALA A 273 27.58 -12.85 -2.58
N ASN A 274 26.58 -12.04 -2.97
CA ASN A 274 26.70 -11.03 -4.02
C ASN A 274 25.95 -9.75 -3.60
N PRO A 275 26.38 -8.57 -4.09
CA PRO A 275 25.64 -7.32 -3.89
C PRO A 275 24.27 -7.37 -4.59
N ILE A 276 23.31 -6.62 -4.05
CA ILE A 276 21.97 -6.48 -4.62
C ILE A 276 21.71 -5.05 -5.05
N LEU A 277 20.78 -4.86 -5.98
CA LEU A 277 20.26 -3.53 -6.34
C LEU A 277 19.05 -3.20 -5.48
N VAL A 278 19.12 -2.10 -4.74
CA VAL A 278 17.98 -1.53 -4.03
C VAL A 278 17.56 -0.25 -4.75
N ALA A 279 16.41 -0.31 -5.42
CA ALA A 279 15.79 0.82 -6.09
C ALA A 279 14.67 1.40 -5.22
N SER A 280 14.58 2.71 -5.16
CA SER A 280 13.52 3.44 -4.46
C SER A 280 13.36 4.78 -5.14
N THR A 281 12.12 5.19 -5.39
CA THR A 281 11.85 6.51 -5.95
C THR A 281 12.00 7.58 -4.87
N MET A 282 12.34 8.80 -5.27
CA MET A 282 12.52 9.91 -4.31
C MET A 282 11.25 10.20 -3.51
N VAL A 283 10.09 9.98 -4.12
CA VAL A 283 8.77 10.11 -3.50
C VAL A 283 7.94 8.92 -3.97
N ASP A 284 7.84 7.91 -3.10
CA ASP A 284 6.85 6.85 -3.22
C ASP A 284 5.75 7.12 -2.18
N PRO A 285 4.51 7.43 -2.58
CA PRO A 285 3.43 7.70 -1.63
C PRO A 285 3.00 6.50 -0.77
N LEU A 286 3.53 5.30 -1.01
CA LEU A 286 3.20 4.06 -0.27
C LEU A 286 4.40 3.39 0.38
N SER A 287 5.64 3.76 0.00
CA SER A 287 6.84 3.14 0.53
C SER A 287 7.85 4.17 1.01
N ILE A 288 8.70 3.76 1.96
CA ILE A 288 9.61 4.68 2.61
C ILE A 288 10.76 4.98 1.63
N PRO A 289 11.10 6.24 1.35
CA PRO A 289 12.30 6.54 0.59
C PRO A 289 13.49 5.98 1.34
N SER A 290 14.34 5.24 0.63
CA SER A 290 15.49 4.39 1.03
C SER A 290 16.50 4.87 2.10
N ARG A 291 16.18 5.84 2.96
CA ARG A 291 16.94 6.16 4.17
C ARG A 291 16.54 5.32 5.39
N ALA A 292 15.45 4.55 5.32
CA ALA A 292 15.13 3.53 6.31
C ALA A 292 15.80 2.21 5.93
N LYS A 293 17.11 2.14 6.17
CA LYS A 293 17.88 0.93 6.55
C LYS A 293 17.24 -0.42 6.16
N CYS A 294 17.36 -0.82 4.89
CA CYS A 294 17.80 -2.20 4.69
C CYS A 294 19.16 -2.27 5.39
N ASN A 295 19.22 -2.85 6.60
CA ASN A 295 20.47 -3.11 7.34
C ASN A 295 21.34 -4.17 6.63
N ILE A 296 21.29 -4.20 5.30
CA ILE A 296 22.22 -4.91 4.46
C ILE A 296 23.49 -4.06 4.53
N GLN A 297 24.50 -4.54 5.25
CA GLN A 297 25.83 -3.97 5.16
C GLN A 297 26.29 -4.14 3.71
N LEU A 298 26.07 -3.09 2.90
CA LEU A 298 26.72 -2.94 1.61
C LEU A 298 28.16 -2.53 1.93
N THR A 299 29.03 -3.53 2.08
CA THR A 299 30.47 -3.34 1.95
C THR A 299 30.83 -3.13 0.49
#